data_AF-A0A852K5C5-F1
#
_entry.id   AF-A0A852K5C5-F1
#
_cell.length_a   1.000
_cell.length_b   1.000
_cell.length_c   1.000
_cell.angle_alpha   90.00
_cell.angle_beta   90.00
_cell.angle_gamma   90.00
#
_symmetry.space_group_name_H-M   'P 1'
#
loop_
_entity.id
_entity.type
_entity.pdbx_description
1 polymer ?
#
loop_
_entity_poly.entity_id
_entity_poly.type
_entity_poly.pdbx_seq_one_letter_code
_entity_poly.pdbx_strand_id
1 'polypeptide(L)' 'MAGNSERTFIAIKPDGVQRGLVGEIIKRFEQKGFRLVAMKFVHASEDLLKQHYIDLKDRPFFPGLVKYMNSGPVVAMV' A
#
# COMPACT_ATOMS: atom_id res chain seq x y z
N MET A 1 -8.83 17.83 -19.08
CA MET A 1 -7.74 17.39 -18.17
C MET A 1 -6.86 16.45 -18.96
N ALA A 2 -5.53 16.62 -18.96
CA ALA A 2 -4.64 15.73 -19.69
C ALA A 2 -4.69 14.33 -19.06
N GLY A 3 -5.07 13.30 -19.82
CA GLY A 3 -5.19 11.90 -19.35
C GLY A 3 -3.89 11.29 -18.79
N ASN A 4 -2.75 11.99 -18.91
CA ASN A 4 -1.43 11.52 -18.47
C ASN A 4 -1.00 12.07 -17.09
N SER A 5 -1.89 12.72 -16.33
CA SER A 5 -1.59 13.25 -14.99
C SER A 5 -2.33 12.54 -13.85
N GLU A 6 -3.13 11.52 -14.16
CA GLU A 6 -3.78 10.70 -13.15
C GLU A 6 -2.73 10.03 -12.24
N ARG A 7 -3.08 9.87 -10.96
CA ARG A 7 -2.24 9.24 -9.94
C ARG A 7 -3.07 8.23 -9.18
N THR A 8 -2.44 7.13 -8.80
CA THR A 8 -3.07 6.10 -7.97
C THR A 8 -2.17 5.76 -6.79
N PHE A 9 -2.78 5.36 -5.69
CA PHE A 9 -2.06 4.89 -4.52
C PHE A 9 -1.86 3.38 -4.62
N ILE A 10 -0.62 2.94 -4.42
CA ILE A 10 -0.28 1.52 -4.34
C ILE A 10 0.47 1.27 -3.03
N ALA A 11 0.16 0.17 -2.35
CA ALA A 11 0.86 -0.25 -1.14
C ALA A 11 1.32 -1.70 -1.26
N ILE A 12 2.62 -1.92 -1.05
CA ILE A 12 3.16 -3.26 -0.84
C ILE A 12 2.93 -3.62 0.62
N LYS A 13 2.09 -4.63 0.85
CA LYS A 13 1.66 -5.11 2.17
C LYS A 13 2.82 -5.76 2.97
N PRO A 14 2.65 -5.99 4.29
CA PRO A 14 3.74 -6.51 5.13
C PRO A 14 4.33 -7.83 4.66
N ASP A 15 3.52 -8.73 4.11
CA ASP A 15 3.98 -10.01 3.53
C ASP A 15 4.82 -9.81 2.26
N GLY A 16 4.48 -8.84 1.42
CA GLY A 16 5.26 -8.49 0.23
C GLY A 16 6.64 -7.95 0.60
N VAL A 17 6.72 -7.16 1.68
CA VAL A 17 7.99 -6.68 2.23
C VAL A 17 8.78 -7.85 2.83
N GLN A 18 8.15 -8.66 3.69
CA GLN A 18 8.79 -9.80 4.36
C GLN A 18 9.37 -10.82 3.38
N ARG A 19 8.72 -11.01 2.23
CA ARG A 19 9.16 -11.91 1.15
C ARG A 19 10.19 -11.29 0.22
N GLY A 20 10.62 -10.05 0.45
CA GLY A 20 11.62 -9.37 -0.39
C GLY A 20 11.12 -8.99 -1.79
N LEU A 21 9.79 -8.82 -1.98
CA LEU A 21 9.18 -8.59 -3.29
C LEU A 21 9.11 -7.11 -3.71
N VAL A 22 9.63 -6.19 -2.90
CA VAL A 22 9.49 -4.73 -3.12
C VAL A 22 10.04 -4.33 -4.50
N GLY A 23 11.29 -4.71 -4.81
CA GLY A 23 11.91 -4.35 -6.08
C GLY A 23 11.24 -5.00 -7.30
N GLU A 24 10.80 -6.25 -7.17
CA GLU A 24 10.10 -6.98 -8.24
C GLU A 24 8.75 -6.33 -8.57
N ILE A 25 8.02 -5.84 -7.56
CA ILE A 25 6.76 -5.14 -7.78
C ILE A 25 7.00 -3.78 -8.45
N ILE A 26 7.93 -2.97 -7.94
CA ILE A 26 8.25 -1.65 -8.52
C ILE A 26 8.67 -1.78 -9.98
N LYS A 27 9.56 -2.75 -10.27
CA LYS A 27 10.05 -3.03 -11.63
C LYS A 27 8.91 -3.24 -12.62
N ARG A 28 7.81 -3.90 -12.23
CA ARG A 28 6.65 -4.10 -13.12
C ARG A 28 5.95 -2.80 -13.49
N PHE A 29 5.83 -1.85 -12.55
CA PHE A 29 5.23 -0.54 -12.83
C PHE A 29 6.13 0.32 -13.71
N GLU A 30 7.43 0.34 -13.43
CA GLU A 30 8.42 1.07 -14.24
C GLU A 30 8.48 0.53 -15.68
N GLN A 31 8.53 -0.80 -15.86
CA GLN A 31 8.55 -1.44 -17.17
C GLN A 31 7.25 -1.22 -17.97
N LYS A 32 6.12 -1.03 -17.28
CA LYS A 32 4.85 -0.70 -17.92
C LYS A 32 4.80 0.76 -18.42
N GLY A 33 5.72 1.60 -17.96
CA GLY A 33 5.82 3.02 -18.31
C GLY A 33 5.09 3.95 -17.35
N PHE A 34 4.68 3.48 -16.17
CA PHE A 34 4.18 4.38 -15.12
C PHE A 34 5.33 5.16 -14.49
N ARG A 35 5.05 6.40 -14.07
CA ARG A 35 6.02 7.25 -13.40
C ARG A 35 5.80 7.21 -11.89
N LEU A 36 6.77 6.67 -11.15
CA LEU A 36 6.82 6.77 -9.69
C LEU A 36 7.06 8.24 -9.30
N VAL A 37 6.15 8.82 -8.51
CA VAL A 37 6.22 10.21 -8.04
C VAL A 37 6.38 10.33 -6.53
N ALA A 38 6.05 9.29 -5.75
CA ALA A 38 6.35 9.22 -4.32
C ALA A 38 6.55 7.78 -3.86
N MET A 39 7.45 7.57 -2.88
CA MET A 39 7.64 6.28 -2.22
C MET A 39 8.06 6.49 -0.77
N LYS A 40 7.50 5.71 0.15
CA LYS A 40 7.88 5.72 1.56
C LYS A 40 7.78 4.33 2.20
N PHE A 41 8.82 3.93 2.93
CA PHE A 41 8.79 2.77 3.82
C PHE A 41 8.27 3.19 5.18
N VAL A 42 7.14 2.64 5.62
CA VAL A 42 6.48 3.05 6.87
C VAL A 42 5.91 1.87 7.63
N HIS A 43 6.00 1.92 8.95
CA HIS A 43 5.13 1.13 9.82
C HIS A 43 3.90 1.97 10.14
N ALA A 44 2.78 1.68 9.47
CA ALA A 44 1.56 2.47 9.64
C ALA A 44 0.93 2.27 11.03
N SER A 45 0.48 3.35 11.66
CA SER A 45 -0.23 3.26 12.94
C SER A 45 -1.60 2.58 12.78
N GLU A 46 -2.09 2.00 13.87
CA GLU A 46 -3.41 1.35 13.86
C GLU A 46 -4.53 2.32 13.49
N ASP A 47 -4.47 3.57 13.98
CA ASP A 47 -5.45 4.61 13.67
C ASP A 47 -5.45 4.98 12.18
N LEU A 48 -4.27 5.10 11.56
CA LEU A 48 -4.15 5.36 10.13
C LEU A 48 -4.75 4.20 9.31
N LEU A 49 -4.52 2.96 9.73
CA LEU A 49 -5.05 1.77 9.05
C LEU A 49 -6.57 1.65 9.21
N LYS A 50 -7.12 1.96 10.39
CA LYS A 50 -8.57 2.02 10.61
C LYS A 50 -9.22 3.07 9.73
N GLN A 51 -8.61 4.25 9.61
CA GLN A 51 -9.07 5.30 8.70
C GLN A 51 -8.98 4.87 7.23
N HIS A 52 -7.87 4.24 6.83
CA HIS A 52 -7.69 3.76 5.45
C HIS A 52 -8.71 2.70 5.03
N TYR A 53 -9.12 1.83 5.95
CA TYR A 53 -10.10 0.77 5.72
C TYR A 53 -11.50 1.07 6.31
N ILE A 54 -11.84 2.35 6.49
CA ILE A 54 -13.08 2.74 7.21
C ILE A 54 -14.35 2.16 6.58
N ASP A 55 -14.37 1.98 5.26
CA ASP A 55 -15.50 1.40 4.51
C ASP A 55 -15.76 -0.07 4.87
N LEU A 56 -14.78 -0.73 5.51
CA LEU A 56 -14.86 -2.12 5.93
C LEU A 56 -15.13 -2.27 7.43
N LYS A 57 -15.34 -1.18 8.19
CA LYS A 57 -15.46 -1.21 9.65
C LYS A 57 -16.51 -2.19 10.19
N ASP A 58 -17.61 -2.36 9.45
CA ASP A 58 -18.75 -3.21 9.85
C ASP A 58 -18.58 -4.67 9.41
N ARG A 59 -17.46 -5.00 8.75
CA ARG A 59 -17.17 -6.36 8.29
C ARG A 59 -16.52 -7.16 9.42
N PRO A 60 -16.89 -8.44 9.61
CA PRO A 60 -16.40 -9.25 10.74
C PRO A 60 -14.87 -9.45 10.74
N PHE A 61 -14.22 -9.34 9.58
CA PHE A 61 -12.78 -9.47 9.43
C PHE A 61 -12.00 -8.16 9.65
N PHE A 62 -12.67 -7.03 9.90
CA PHE A 62 -12.01 -5.72 10.02
C PHE A 62 -10.93 -5.67 11.11
N PRO A 63 -11.16 -6.18 12.34
CA PRO A 63 -10.10 -6.20 13.36
C PRO A 63 -8.88 -7.02 12.92
N GLY A 64 -9.12 -8.15 12.24
CA GLY A 64 -8.06 -8.99 11.68
C GLY A 64 -7.28 -8.32 10.56
N LEU A 65 -7.97 -7.60 9.66
CA LEU A 65 -7.36 -6.83 8.58
C LEU A 65 -6.44 -5.73 9.11
N VAL A 66 -6.92 -4.94 10.07
CA VAL A 66 -6.12 -3.88 10.70
C VAL A 66 -4.91 -4.47 11.41
N LYS A 67 -5.10 -5.54 12.18
CA LYS A 67 -4.00 -6.24 12.88
C LYS A 67 -2.95 -6.78 11.90
N TYR A 68 -3.37 -7.39 10.80
CA TYR A 68 -2.47 -7.90 9.77
C TYR A 68 -1.70 -6.76 9.09
N MET A 69 -2.36 -5.67 8.72
CA MET A 69 -1.68 -4.54 8.09
C MET A 69 -0.74 -3.80 9.04
N ASN A 70 -0.99 -3.86 10.36
CA ASN A 70 -0.12 -3.31 11.39
C ASN A 70 1.01 -4.27 11.82
N SER A 71 1.02 -5.53 11.35
CA SER A 71 2.00 -6.54 11.82
C SER A 71 3.42 -6.32 11.31
N GLY A 72 3.63 -5.37 10.40
CA GLY A 72 4.94 -5.05 9.84
C GLY A 72 4.91 -3.81 8.96
N PRO A 73 6.07 -3.42 8.42
CA PRO A 73 6.18 -2.25 7.56
C PRO A 73 5.57 -2.50 6.18
N VAL A 74 5.14 -1.42 5.54
CA VAL A 74 4.62 -1.37 4.18
C VAL A 74 5.44 -0.39 3.34
N VAL A 75 5.41 -0.58 2.02
CA VAL A 75 5.90 0.43 1.06
C VAL A 75 4.69 1.11 0.44
N ALA A 76 4.47 2.37 0.78
CA ALA A 76 3.44 3.22 0.19
C ALA A 76 4.03 3.97 -1.01
N MET A 77 3.35 3.95 -2.17
CA MET A 77 3.81 4.58 -3.40
C MET A 77 2.69 5.23 -4.21
N VAL A 78 3.08 6.21 -5.04
CA VAL A 78 2.22 6.96 -5.97
C VAL A 78 2.96 7.12 -7.29
#